data_AF-A0A2R8ZPH4-F1
#
_entry.id   AF-A0A2R8ZPH4-F1
#
_cell.length_a   1.000
_cell.length_b   1.000
_cell.length_c   1.000
_cell.angle_alpha   90.00
_cell.angle_beta   90.00
_cell.angle_gamma   90.00
#
_symmetry.space_group_name_H-M   'P 1'
#
loop_
_entity.id
_entity.type
_entity.pdbx_description
1 polymer ?
#
loop_
_entity_poly.entity_id
_entity_poly.type
_entity_poly.pdbx_seq_one_letter_code
_entity_poly.pdbx_strand_id
1 'polypeptide(L)'
;MAMESAKETRYCAVCNDYASGYHYGVWSCEGCKAFFKRSIQGHNDYMCPATNQCTIDKNRRKSCQACRLRKCYEVGMMKGGIRKDRRGGRMLKHKRQRDDGEGRGEVGSAGDMRAANLWPSPLMIKHSKKNSPALSLTADQMVSALLDAEPPILYSEYDPTRPFSEASMMGLLTNLADRELVHMINWAKRVPGFVDLTLHDQVHLLECAWLEILMIGLVWRSMEHPGKLLFAPNLLLDRNQGKCVEGMVEIFDMLLATSSRFRMMNLQGEEFVCLKSIILLNSGISHVEAKKRILNLHPKIFGNKWFPPV
;
A
#
# COMPACT_ATOMS: atom_id res chain seq x y z
N MET A 1 -59.91 -2.36 -19.78
CA MET A 1 -58.74 -1.50 -20.04
C MET A 1 -57.67 -1.89 -19.04
N ALA A 2 -56.69 -2.70 -19.44
CA ALA A 2 -55.56 -3.06 -18.58
C ALA A 2 -54.54 -1.91 -18.63
N MET A 3 -54.25 -1.31 -17.49
CA MET A 3 -53.18 -0.33 -17.36
C MET A 3 -51.85 -1.06 -17.49
N GLU A 4 -51.25 -1.00 -18.69
CA GLU A 4 -49.88 -1.40 -18.94
C GLU A 4 -48.97 -0.48 -18.10
N SER A 5 -48.37 -1.03 -17.04
CA SER A 5 -47.42 -0.30 -16.20
C SER A 5 -46.24 0.18 -17.05
N ALA A 6 -46.15 1.48 -17.28
CA ALA A 6 -45.03 2.11 -17.99
C ALA A 6 -43.72 1.72 -17.29
N LYS A 7 -42.92 0.84 -17.91
CA LYS A 7 -41.57 0.54 -17.46
C LYS A 7 -40.73 1.79 -17.64
N GLU A 8 -40.40 2.45 -16.53
CA GLU A 8 -39.49 3.59 -16.49
C GLU A 8 -38.20 3.24 -17.24
N THR A 9 -37.96 3.89 -18.39
CA THR A 9 -36.79 3.65 -19.24
C THR A 9 -35.54 4.12 -18.52
N ARG A 10 -34.72 3.17 -18.07
CA ARG A 10 -33.44 3.45 -17.41
C ARG A 10 -32.29 3.48 -18.43
N TYR A 11 -31.34 4.37 -18.21
CA TYR A 11 -30.15 4.52 -19.05
C TYR A 11 -28.91 3.95 -18.37
N CYS A 12 -27.97 3.48 -19.19
CA CYS A 12 -26.69 2.93 -18.76
C CYS A 12 -25.81 4.05 -18.21
N ALA A 13 -25.42 3.94 -16.93
CA ALA A 13 -24.57 4.94 -16.27
C ALA A 13 -23.20 5.16 -16.95
N VAL A 14 -22.71 4.19 -17.73
CA VAL A 14 -21.39 4.25 -18.36
C VAL A 14 -21.39 4.96 -19.72
N CYS A 15 -22.38 4.69 -20.57
CA CYS A 15 -22.37 5.14 -21.97
C CYS A 15 -23.70 5.72 -22.47
N ASN A 16 -24.67 5.89 -21.56
CA ASN A 16 -25.99 6.45 -21.81
C ASN A 16 -26.87 5.71 -22.86
N ASP A 17 -26.53 4.46 -23.18
CA ASP A 17 -27.38 3.56 -23.98
C ASP A 17 -28.51 2.99 -23.10
N TYR A 18 -29.53 2.35 -23.68
CA TYR A 18 -30.61 1.76 -22.88
C TYR A 18 -30.07 0.69 -21.91
N ALA A 19 -30.41 0.81 -20.63
CA ALA A 19 -30.01 -0.17 -19.63
C ALA A 19 -30.84 -1.45 -19.79
N SER A 20 -30.19 -2.60 -19.84
CA SER A 20 -30.87 -3.90 -19.85
C SER A 20 -31.22 -4.37 -18.44
N GLY A 21 -30.61 -3.78 -17.42
CA GLY A 21 -30.85 -4.11 -16.02
C GLY A 21 -29.78 -3.55 -15.09
N TYR A 22 -29.79 -4.04 -13.86
CA TYR A 22 -28.82 -3.69 -12.83
C TYR A 22 -27.71 -4.74 -12.77
N HIS A 23 -26.52 -4.39 -13.30
CA HIS A 23 -25.38 -5.30 -13.40
C HIS A 23 -24.18 -4.71 -12.65
N TYR A 24 -23.50 -5.56 -11.87
CA TYR A 24 -22.31 -5.18 -11.10
C TYR A 24 -22.48 -3.97 -10.17
N GLY A 25 -23.71 -3.68 -9.73
CA GLY A 25 -23.99 -2.54 -8.82
C GLY A 25 -24.49 -1.27 -9.50
N VAL A 26 -24.74 -1.28 -10.82
CA VAL A 26 -25.27 -0.10 -11.53
C VAL A 26 -26.26 -0.47 -12.64
N TRP A 27 -27.14 0.47 -13.00
CA TRP A 27 -27.92 0.38 -14.24
C TRP A 27 -26.99 0.44 -15.46
N SER A 28 -26.96 -0.62 -16.26
CA SER A 28 -26.06 -0.70 -17.42
C SER A 28 -26.65 -1.48 -18.59
N CYS A 29 -26.13 -1.23 -19.78
CA CYS A 29 -26.46 -1.96 -20.99
C CYS A 29 -25.66 -3.27 -21.10
N GLU A 30 -26.13 -4.22 -21.92
CA GLU A 30 -25.43 -5.49 -22.16
C GLU A 30 -23.98 -5.28 -22.64
N GLY A 31 -23.75 -4.23 -23.44
CA GLY A 31 -22.41 -3.92 -23.95
C GLY A 31 -21.40 -3.55 -22.86
N CYS A 32 -21.80 -2.78 -21.85
CA CYS A 32 -20.91 -2.39 -20.74
C CYS A 32 -20.79 -3.50 -19.70
N LYS A 33 -21.87 -4.25 -19.44
CA LYS A 33 -21.84 -5.47 -18.62
C LYS A 33 -20.84 -6.50 -19.13
N ALA A 34 -20.90 -6.85 -20.42
CA ALA A 34 -20.02 -7.86 -21.02
C ALA A 34 -18.57 -7.38 -21.10
N PHE A 35 -18.36 -6.09 -21.40
CA PHE A 35 -17.04 -5.47 -21.38
C PHE A 35 -16.42 -5.57 -19.98
N PHE A 36 -17.13 -5.10 -18.95
CA PHE A 36 -16.65 -5.12 -17.57
C PHE A 36 -16.31 -6.54 -17.09
N LYS A 37 -17.17 -7.53 -17.40
CA LYS A 37 -16.91 -8.94 -17.08
C LYS A 37 -15.57 -9.43 -17.62
N ARG A 38 -15.25 -9.14 -18.89
CA ARG A 38 -13.97 -9.54 -19.50
C ARG A 38 -12.79 -8.80 -18.89
N SER A 39 -12.98 -7.52 -18.60
CA SER A 39 -11.93 -6.66 -18.02
C SER A 39 -11.51 -7.09 -16.61
N ILE A 40 -12.42 -7.64 -15.80
CA ILE A 40 -12.13 -8.11 -14.42
C ILE A 40 -11.73 -9.59 -14.31
N GLN A 41 -11.85 -10.36 -15.39
CA GLN A 41 -11.53 -11.80 -15.42
C GLN A 41 -10.18 -12.10 -16.09
N GLY A 42 -9.68 -11.21 -16.96
CA GLY A 42 -8.39 -11.36 -17.63
C GLY A 42 -7.35 -10.32 -17.18
N HIS A 43 -6.09 -10.58 -17.52
CA HIS A 43 -5.02 -9.57 -17.48
C HIS A 43 -5.23 -8.61 -18.66
N ASN A 44 -5.71 -7.40 -18.41
CA ASN A 44 -6.02 -6.42 -19.45
C ASN A 44 -5.21 -5.14 -19.23
N ASP A 45 -4.18 -4.93 -20.04
CA ASP A 45 -3.35 -3.71 -20.01
C ASP A 45 -3.86 -2.69 -21.03
N TYR A 46 -5.06 -2.14 -20.77
CA TYR A 46 -5.62 -1.12 -21.65
C TYR A 46 -4.85 0.20 -21.53
N MET A 47 -4.26 0.65 -22.63
CA MET A 47 -3.67 1.99 -22.74
C MET A 47 -4.60 2.95 -23.46
N CYS A 48 -4.70 4.19 -22.97
CA CYS A 48 -5.46 5.22 -23.66
C CYS A 48 -4.61 5.78 -24.81
N PRO A 49 -5.16 5.90 -26.04
CA PRO A 49 -4.44 6.50 -27.17
C PRO A 49 -4.36 8.05 -27.09
N ALA A 50 -4.90 8.66 -26.04
CA ALA A 50 -5.02 10.10 -25.87
C ALA A 50 -4.74 10.50 -24.41
N THR A 51 -5.41 11.53 -23.88
CA THR A 51 -5.13 12.15 -22.57
C THR A 51 -5.81 11.49 -21.38
N ASN A 52 -6.23 10.22 -21.49
CA ASN A 52 -7.05 9.55 -20.47
C ASN A 52 -8.41 10.21 -20.17
N GLN A 53 -8.88 11.19 -20.95
CA GLN A 53 -10.15 11.90 -20.73
C GLN A 53 -11.19 11.68 -21.86
N CYS A 54 -11.17 10.51 -22.50
CA CYS A 54 -12.09 10.21 -23.60
C CYS A 54 -13.55 10.17 -23.13
N THR A 55 -14.44 10.90 -23.80
CA THR A 55 -15.88 10.81 -23.59
C THR A 55 -16.42 9.42 -23.96
N ILE A 56 -17.22 8.81 -23.09
CA ILE A 56 -17.81 7.48 -23.30
C ILE A 56 -19.30 7.62 -23.59
N ASP A 57 -19.69 7.42 -24.85
CA ASP A 57 -21.07 7.42 -25.32
C ASP A 57 -21.37 6.14 -26.14
N LYS A 58 -22.63 5.93 -26.57
CA LYS A 58 -23.04 4.74 -27.34
C LYS A 58 -22.18 4.50 -28.59
N ASN A 59 -21.73 5.57 -29.24
CA ASN A 59 -21.04 5.53 -30.52
C ASN A 59 -19.52 5.37 -30.35
N ARG A 60 -18.93 6.01 -29.33
CA ARG A 60 -17.48 6.06 -29.10
C ARG A 60 -16.98 5.18 -27.96
N ARG A 61 -17.87 4.44 -27.26
CA ARG A 61 -17.47 3.48 -26.20
C ARG A 61 -16.53 2.37 -26.68
N LYS A 62 -16.33 2.17 -27.99
CA LYS A 62 -15.35 1.22 -28.53
C LYS A 62 -13.98 1.85 -28.80
N SER A 63 -13.91 3.18 -28.89
CA SER A 63 -12.71 3.91 -29.30
C SER A 63 -11.60 3.91 -28.25
N CYS A 64 -11.95 3.79 -26.95
CA CYS A 64 -10.96 3.73 -25.88
C CYS A 64 -11.40 2.77 -24.77
N GLN A 65 -10.75 1.61 -24.69
CA GLN A 65 -11.04 0.60 -23.66
C GLN A 65 -10.59 1.07 -22.28
N ALA A 66 -9.44 1.76 -22.19
CA ALA A 66 -8.92 2.28 -20.92
C ALA A 66 -9.89 3.24 -20.24
N CYS A 67 -10.33 4.28 -20.96
CA CYS A 67 -11.30 5.26 -20.43
C CYS A 67 -12.68 4.64 -20.17
N ARG A 68 -13.09 3.66 -20.99
CA ARG A 68 -14.34 2.95 -20.73
C ARG A 68 -14.29 2.14 -19.43
N LEU A 69 -13.20 1.42 -19.19
CA LEU A 69 -13.03 0.63 -17.96
C LEU A 69 -12.96 1.55 -16.74
N ARG A 70 -12.23 2.66 -16.84
CA ARG A 70 -12.20 3.69 -15.80
C ARG A 70 -13.60 4.21 -15.50
N LYS A 71 -14.39 4.54 -16.53
CA LYS A 71 -15.78 4.98 -16.36
C LYS A 71 -16.66 3.93 -15.69
N CYS A 72 -16.45 2.64 -15.98
CA CYS A 72 -17.16 1.57 -15.27
C CYS A 72 -16.90 1.60 -13.75
N TYR A 73 -15.65 1.79 -13.32
CA TYR A 73 -15.32 1.91 -11.91
C TYR A 73 -15.85 3.19 -11.28
N GLU A 74 -15.73 4.33 -11.99
CA GLU A 74 -16.25 5.63 -11.53
C GLU A 74 -17.74 5.60 -11.22
N VAL A 75 -18.53 4.90 -12.03
CA VAL A 75 -19.98 4.78 -11.78
C VAL A 75 -20.33 3.75 -10.70
N GLY A 76 -19.34 2.98 -10.23
CA GLY A 76 -19.51 2.00 -9.14
C GLY A 76 -19.68 0.55 -9.58
N MET A 77 -19.27 0.17 -10.80
CA MET A 77 -19.24 -1.26 -11.17
C MET A 77 -18.18 -2.01 -10.36
N MET A 78 -18.56 -3.12 -9.71
CA MET A 78 -17.65 -3.93 -8.88
C MET A 78 -17.93 -5.43 -8.93
N LYS A 79 -16.87 -6.24 -8.75
CA LYS A 79 -16.94 -7.70 -8.67
C LYS A 79 -17.35 -8.12 -7.26
N GLY A 80 -18.66 -8.18 -6.99
CA GLY A 80 -19.13 -8.64 -5.68
C GLY A 80 -20.61 -8.42 -5.38
N GLY A 81 -21.32 -7.54 -6.08
CA GLY A 81 -22.78 -7.39 -5.95
C GLY A 81 -23.30 -7.26 -4.51
N ILE A 82 -22.48 -6.77 -3.56
CA ILE A 82 -22.87 -6.65 -2.17
C ILE A 82 -23.80 -5.44 -2.09
N ARG A 83 -25.09 -5.74 -1.92
CA ARG A 83 -26.11 -4.75 -1.61
C ARG A 83 -25.72 -4.01 -0.34
N LYS A 84 -25.62 -2.69 -0.42
CA LYS A 84 -25.80 -1.83 0.75
C LYS A 84 -27.31 -1.59 0.86
N ASP A 85 -28.05 -2.58 1.38
CA ASP A 85 -29.38 -2.25 1.88
C ASP A 85 -29.85 -3.10 3.07
N ARG A 86 -30.61 -2.39 3.89
CA ARG A 86 -31.09 -2.69 5.24
C ARG A 86 -31.98 -3.95 5.32
N ARG A 87 -31.89 -4.61 6.48
CA ARG A 87 -32.86 -5.54 7.11
C ARG A 87 -32.94 -6.99 6.60
N GLY A 88 -32.28 -7.87 7.38
CA GLY A 88 -32.90 -9.05 7.99
C GLY A 88 -33.00 -10.36 7.18
N GLY A 89 -32.40 -11.43 7.69
CA GLY A 89 -32.78 -12.80 7.33
C GLY A 89 -31.67 -13.84 7.43
N ARG A 90 -31.58 -14.53 8.58
CA ARG A 90 -30.75 -15.72 8.83
C ARG A 90 -31.09 -16.84 7.84
N MET A 91 -30.11 -17.66 7.46
CA MET A 91 -30.26 -19.12 7.37
C MET A 91 -28.89 -19.82 7.28
N LEU A 92 -28.49 -20.41 8.39
CA LEU A 92 -27.49 -21.48 8.46
C LEU A 92 -28.07 -22.71 7.75
N LYS A 93 -27.27 -23.42 6.94
CA LYS A 93 -27.59 -24.79 6.53
C LYS A 93 -26.36 -25.70 6.60
N HIS A 94 -26.49 -26.67 7.51
CA HIS A 94 -25.67 -27.83 7.80
C HIS A 94 -25.43 -28.78 6.60
N LYS A 95 -24.32 -29.55 6.73
CA LYS A 95 -23.99 -30.93 6.23
C LYS A 95 -22.67 -30.92 5.44
N ARG A 96 -21.74 -31.87 5.61
CA ARG A 96 -21.70 -33.14 6.35
C ARG A 96 -20.23 -33.56 6.46
N GLN A 97 -19.82 -33.97 7.66
CA GLN A 97 -18.55 -34.66 7.94
C GLN A 97 -18.72 -36.14 7.52
N ARG A 98 -17.70 -36.72 6.89
CA ARG A 98 -17.49 -38.18 6.84
C ARG A 98 -16.08 -38.46 7.30
N ASP A 99 -16.03 -39.16 8.41
CA ASP A 99 -14.91 -39.86 9.03
C ASP A 99 -14.79 -41.23 8.35
N ASP A 100 -13.57 -41.71 8.16
CA ASP A 100 -13.22 -43.12 8.02
C ASP A 100 -11.70 -43.22 8.28
N GLY A 101 -11.36 -43.74 9.45
CA GLY A 101 -10.02 -44.15 9.82
C GLY A 101 -9.85 -45.67 9.72
N GLU A 102 -8.59 -46.09 9.57
CA GLU A 102 -7.94 -47.36 9.96
C GLU A 102 -6.65 -47.45 9.11
N GLY A 103 -5.43 -47.74 9.58
CA GLY A 103 -4.93 -48.32 10.82
C GLY A 103 -3.82 -49.33 10.45
N ARG A 104 -2.59 -49.15 10.98
CA ARG A 104 -1.45 -50.10 11.16
C ARG A 104 -0.15 -49.28 11.32
N GLY A 105 0.57 -49.26 12.46
CA GLY A 105 1.34 -50.34 13.10
C GLY A 105 2.66 -50.53 12.33
N GLU A 106 3.90 -50.41 12.84
CA GLU A 106 4.51 -50.67 14.15
C GLU A 106 6.01 -50.22 14.18
N VAL A 107 6.53 -49.94 15.40
CA VAL A 107 7.87 -50.26 16.00
C VAL A 107 9.17 -49.76 15.32
N GLY A 108 9.97 -48.85 15.94
CA GLY A 108 11.12 -49.10 16.86
C GLY A 108 12.46 -48.92 16.10
N SER A 109 13.62 -48.43 16.58
CA SER A 109 14.24 -48.26 17.91
C SER A 109 15.47 -47.33 17.80
N ALA A 110 16.04 -47.02 18.98
CA ALA A 110 17.16 -46.18 19.43
C ALA A 110 18.51 -46.19 18.68
N GLY A 111 19.32 -45.13 18.94
CA GLY A 111 20.78 -45.15 18.82
C GLY A 111 21.47 -43.77 19.01
N ASP A 112 22.09 -43.58 20.18
CA ASP A 112 23.05 -42.56 20.69
C ASP A 112 24.21 -42.15 19.72
N MET A 113 25.07 -41.12 19.86
CA MET A 113 25.50 -40.19 20.92
C MET A 113 26.39 -39.05 20.30
N ARG A 114 26.33 -37.82 20.85
CA ARG A 114 27.37 -36.74 21.06
C ARG A 114 28.18 -36.20 19.85
N ALA A 115 28.54 -34.91 19.70
CA ALA A 115 28.93 -33.89 20.68
C ALA A 115 28.77 -32.43 20.18
N ALA A 116 28.52 -31.53 21.14
CA ALA A 116 28.86 -30.10 21.29
C ALA A 116 29.04 -29.18 20.07
N ASN A 117 28.21 -28.12 20.00
CA ASN A 117 28.66 -26.72 19.92
C ASN A 117 27.56 -25.77 20.42
N LEU A 118 27.96 -24.79 21.22
CA LEU A 118 27.12 -23.82 21.93
C LEU A 118 26.60 -22.73 20.99
N TRP A 119 25.26 -22.62 20.84
CA TRP A 119 24.51 -21.35 20.72
C TRP A 119 22.99 -21.64 20.70
N PRO A 120 22.13 -20.83 21.34
CA PRO A 120 20.68 -21.02 21.23
C PRO A 120 20.22 -20.54 19.85
N SER A 121 19.86 -21.46 18.95
CA SER A 121 19.13 -21.09 17.73
C SER A 121 17.72 -20.59 18.08
N PRO A 122 17.22 -19.53 17.44
CA PRO A 122 15.82 -19.14 17.57
C PRO A 122 14.93 -20.25 17.02
N LEU A 123 13.88 -20.58 17.78
CA LEU A 123 12.84 -21.55 17.45
C LEU A 123 12.39 -21.41 15.99
N MET A 124 12.70 -22.41 15.16
CA MET A 124 12.12 -22.52 13.82
C MET A 124 10.66 -22.89 13.91
N ILE A 125 9.78 -21.92 13.70
CA ILE A 125 8.38 -22.17 13.39
C ILE A 125 8.34 -22.71 11.95
N LYS A 126 8.04 -24.01 11.81
CA LYS A 126 7.70 -24.62 10.52
C LYS A 126 6.41 -23.96 10.00
N HIS A 127 6.53 -22.96 9.14
CA HIS A 127 5.39 -22.40 8.41
C HIS A 127 4.97 -23.34 7.27
N SER A 128 3.89 -24.07 7.49
CA SER A 128 3.15 -24.75 6.43
C SER A 128 2.54 -23.70 5.48
N LYS A 129 2.74 -23.87 4.18
CA LYS A 129 2.42 -22.95 3.06
C LYS A 129 0.91 -22.69 2.81
N LYS A 130 0.05 -22.72 3.83
CA LYS A 130 -1.39 -22.38 3.68
C LYS A 130 -1.82 -21.52 4.87
N ASN A 131 -2.02 -20.23 4.59
CA ASN A 131 -2.39 -19.11 5.48
C ASN A 131 -1.23 -18.41 6.21
N SER A 132 -0.63 -17.41 5.55
CA SER A 132 0.14 -16.38 6.26
C SER A 132 -0.81 -15.57 7.17
N PRO A 133 -0.50 -15.38 8.47
CA PRO A 133 -1.35 -14.62 9.39
C PRO A 133 -1.52 -13.14 8.99
N ALA A 134 -0.59 -12.58 8.21
CA ALA A 134 -0.69 -11.22 7.65
C ALA A 134 -1.90 -11.06 6.70
N LEU A 135 -2.31 -12.14 6.03
CA LEU A 135 -3.48 -12.16 5.13
C LEU A 135 -4.82 -12.19 5.87
N SER A 136 -4.85 -12.11 7.21
CA SER A 136 -6.10 -12.11 8.00
C SER A 136 -6.39 -10.80 8.75
N LEU A 137 -5.43 -9.86 8.75
CA LEU A 137 -5.55 -8.61 9.52
C LEU A 137 -6.64 -7.68 8.97
N THR A 138 -7.38 -7.04 9.89
CA THR A 138 -8.27 -5.93 9.58
C THR A 138 -7.46 -4.67 9.24
N ALA A 139 -8.15 -3.64 8.74
CA ALA A 139 -7.54 -2.35 8.46
C ALA A 139 -6.83 -1.75 9.68
N ASP A 140 -7.53 -1.73 10.81
CA ASP A 140 -7.03 -1.12 12.05
C ASP A 140 -5.86 -1.92 12.63
N GLN A 141 -5.92 -3.26 12.54
CA GLN A 141 -4.81 -4.13 12.95
C GLN A 141 -3.57 -3.92 12.06
N MET A 142 -3.77 -3.66 10.77
CA MET A 142 -2.67 -3.36 9.86
C MET A 142 -2.02 -2.02 10.19
N VAL A 143 -2.81 -0.97 10.45
CA VAL A 143 -2.29 0.34 10.89
C VAL A 143 -1.55 0.22 12.23
N SER A 144 -2.13 -0.48 13.21
CA SER A 144 -1.46 -0.72 14.50
C SER A 144 -0.12 -1.42 14.32
N ALA A 145 -0.08 -2.48 13.51
CA ALA A 145 1.16 -3.19 13.24
C ALA A 145 2.21 -2.31 12.55
N LEU A 146 1.80 -1.37 11.69
CA LEU A 146 2.71 -0.41 11.05
C LEU A 146 3.25 0.63 12.02
N LEU A 147 2.42 1.13 12.94
CA LEU A 147 2.86 2.03 14.01
C LEU A 147 3.86 1.35 14.94
N ASP A 148 3.57 0.13 15.38
CA ASP A 148 4.46 -0.67 16.23
C ASP A 148 5.75 -1.06 15.50
N ALA A 149 5.70 -1.13 14.17
CA ALA A 149 6.84 -1.40 13.31
C ALA A 149 7.77 -0.21 13.14
N GLU A 150 7.46 1.01 13.59
CA GLU A 150 8.33 2.17 13.36
C GLU A 150 9.75 1.95 13.95
N PRO A 151 10.79 2.45 13.25
CA PRO A 151 12.16 2.31 13.72
C PRO A 151 12.42 3.21 14.94
N PRO A 152 13.41 2.85 15.78
CA PRO A 152 13.80 3.68 16.92
C PRO A 152 14.40 5.01 16.46
N ILE A 153 14.37 6.00 17.35
CA ILE A 153 15.01 7.30 17.15
C ILE A 153 16.53 7.11 17.21
N LEU A 154 17.24 7.73 16.26
CA LEU A 154 18.70 7.75 16.19
C LEU A 154 19.25 9.13 16.51
N TYR A 155 20.36 9.16 17.24
CA TYR A 155 21.16 10.35 17.48
C TYR A 155 22.36 10.36 16.53
N SER A 156 22.72 11.54 16.05
CA SER A 156 23.91 11.76 15.23
C SER A 156 25.16 11.90 16.11
N GLU A 157 26.33 11.76 15.50
CA GLU A 157 27.63 12.04 16.14
C GLU A 157 28.02 13.52 16.03
N TYR A 158 27.02 14.41 15.98
CA TYR A 158 27.24 15.85 15.82
C TYR A 158 27.96 16.47 17.03
N ASP A 159 29.06 17.16 16.75
CA ASP A 159 29.80 17.97 17.71
C ASP A 159 29.51 19.46 17.47
N PRO A 160 28.77 20.14 18.37
CA PRO A 160 28.41 21.55 18.20
C PRO A 160 29.59 22.50 18.31
N THR A 161 30.76 22.04 18.78
CA THR A 161 31.96 22.88 18.91
C THR A 161 32.72 23.03 17.59
N ARG A 162 32.40 22.21 16.58
CA ARG A 162 33.08 22.21 15.29
C ARG A 162 32.20 22.84 14.20
N PRO A 163 32.72 23.80 13.42
CA PRO A 163 31.98 24.34 12.28
C PRO A 163 31.87 23.29 11.17
N PHE A 164 30.81 23.39 10.37
CA PHE A 164 30.63 22.52 9.21
C PHE A 164 31.57 22.91 8.07
N SER A 165 32.38 21.95 7.64
CA SER A 165 32.97 21.87 6.30
C SER A 165 32.20 20.86 5.44
N GLU A 166 32.39 20.91 4.13
CA GLU A 166 31.80 19.96 3.17
C GLU A 166 32.01 18.50 3.61
N ALA A 167 33.26 18.11 3.88
CA ALA A 167 33.60 16.75 4.29
C ALA A 167 32.96 16.36 5.63
N SER A 168 32.94 17.27 6.60
CA SER A 168 32.32 17.00 7.91
C SER A 168 30.80 16.84 7.81
N MET A 169 30.14 17.65 6.97
CA MET A 169 28.69 17.58 6.77
C MET A 169 28.33 16.30 6.01
N MET A 170 29.02 16.02 4.90
CA MET A 170 28.82 14.81 4.14
C MET A 170 29.03 13.56 4.99
N GLY A 171 30.15 13.48 5.72
CA GLY A 171 30.45 12.33 6.58
C GLY A 171 29.42 12.13 7.71
N LEU A 172 28.96 13.22 8.33
CA LEU A 172 27.94 13.15 9.38
C LEU A 172 26.60 12.63 8.85
N LEU A 173 26.16 13.13 7.69
CA LEU A 173 24.87 12.78 7.10
C LEU A 173 24.87 11.39 6.48
N THR A 174 25.96 10.98 5.82
CA THR A 174 26.09 9.62 5.28
C THR A 174 26.15 8.58 6.40
N ASN A 175 26.91 8.82 7.47
CA ASN A 175 26.93 7.92 8.63
C ASN A 175 25.54 7.76 9.25
N LEU A 176 24.80 8.87 9.39
CA LEU A 176 23.43 8.82 9.91
C LEU A 176 22.50 8.05 8.96
N ALA A 177 22.60 8.29 7.65
CA ALA A 177 21.80 7.59 6.65
C ALA A 177 22.10 6.08 6.61
N ASP A 178 23.37 5.67 6.74
CA ASP A 178 23.76 4.26 6.81
C ASP A 178 23.12 3.55 8.00
N ARG A 179 23.11 4.22 9.16
CA ARG A 179 22.46 3.68 10.37
C ARG A 179 20.94 3.64 10.21
N GLU A 180 20.32 4.70 9.68
CA GLU A 180 18.88 4.71 9.39
C GLU A 180 18.49 3.60 8.39
N LEU A 181 19.33 3.33 7.38
CA LEU A 181 19.10 2.27 6.39
C LEU A 181 19.05 0.87 7.02
N VAL A 182 19.94 0.57 7.98
CA VAL A 182 19.88 -0.70 8.73
C VAL A 182 18.56 -0.83 9.49
N HIS A 183 18.09 0.25 10.12
CA HIS A 183 16.80 0.25 10.81
C HIS A 183 15.62 0.17 9.84
N MET A 184 15.71 0.75 8.65
CA MET A 184 14.72 0.64 7.58
C MET A 184 14.58 -0.80 7.08
N ILE A 185 15.69 -1.52 6.88
CA ILE A 185 15.65 -2.94 6.46
C ILE A 185 14.92 -3.78 7.53
N ASN A 186 15.18 -3.51 8.81
CA ASN A 186 14.49 -4.18 9.91
C ASN A 186 13.03 -3.75 10.05
N TRP A 187 12.69 -2.49 9.77
CA TRP A 187 11.32 -1.99 9.67
C TRP A 187 10.56 -2.73 8.56
N ALA A 188 11.15 -2.87 7.37
CA ALA A 188 10.50 -3.53 6.23
C ALA A 188 10.11 -4.98 6.55
N LYS A 189 10.96 -5.73 7.27
CA LYS A 189 10.65 -7.09 7.74
C LYS A 189 9.45 -7.15 8.71
N ARG A 190 9.13 -6.05 9.39
CA ARG A 190 7.97 -5.93 10.27
C ARG A 190 6.70 -5.46 9.54
N VAL A 191 6.81 -4.96 8.31
CA VAL A 191 5.67 -4.58 7.49
C VAL A 191 4.84 -5.83 7.13
N PRO A 192 3.54 -5.88 7.45
CA PRO A 192 2.69 -7.05 7.17
C PRO A 192 2.75 -7.48 5.70
N GLY A 193 3.09 -8.75 5.47
CA GLY A 193 3.17 -9.35 4.14
C GLY A 193 4.49 -9.13 3.38
N PHE A 194 5.43 -8.35 3.91
CA PHE A 194 6.74 -8.16 3.27
C PHE A 194 7.59 -9.44 3.29
N VAL A 195 7.65 -10.14 4.43
CA VAL A 195 8.42 -11.38 4.59
C VAL A 195 7.86 -12.56 3.81
N ASP A 196 6.60 -12.46 3.33
CA ASP A 196 5.96 -13.46 2.49
C ASP A 196 6.43 -13.38 1.02
N LEU A 197 7.11 -12.29 0.65
CA LEU A 197 7.69 -12.09 -0.68
C LEU A 197 8.95 -12.93 -0.89
N THR A 198 9.33 -13.14 -2.14
CA THR A 198 10.61 -13.78 -2.44
C THR A 198 11.75 -12.88 -1.97
N LEU A 199 12.90 -13.46 -1.59
CA LEU A 199 14.07 -12.67 -1.19
C LEU A 199 14.49 -11.68 -2.29
N HIS A 200 14.38 -12.10 -3.56
CA HIS A 200 14.64 -11.24 -4.70
C HIS A 200 13.73 -10.00 -4.71
N ASP A 201 12.41 -10.19 -4.54
CA ASP A 201 11.47 -9.08 -4.49
C ASP A 201 11.69 -8.18 -3.26
N GLN A 202 12.01 -8.77 -2.10
CA GLN A 202 12.30 -8.00 -0.88
C GLN A 202 13.50 -7.07 -1.09
N VAL A 203 14.59 -7.58 -1.67
CA VAL A 203 15.78 -6.80 -1.97
C VAL A 203 15.47 -5.72 -3.01
N HIS A 204 14.80 -6.09 -4.10
CA HIS A 204 14.46 -5.15 -5.17
C HIS A 204 13.57 -3.99 -4.69
N LEU A 205 12.57 -4.27 -3.85
CA LEU A 205 11.71 -3.25 -3.25
C LEU A 205 12.52 -2.26 -2.40
N LEU A 206 13.46 -2.77 -1.60
CA LEU A 206 14.34 -1.93 -0.79
C LEU A 206 15.28 -1.09 -1.66
N GLU A 207 15.90 -1.67 -2.69
CA GLU A 207 16.78 -0.96 -3.64
C GLU A 207 16.05 0.19 -4.36
N CYS A 208 14.76 0.02 -4.66
CA CYS A 208 13.97 1.07 -5.30
C CYS A 208 13.47 2.15 -4.32
N ALA A 209 13.12 1.78 -3.08
CA ALA A 209 12.37 2.65 -2.19
C ALA A 209 13.20 3.31 -1.07
N TRP A 210 14.44 2.86 -0.83
CA TRP A 210 15.19 3.25 0.37
C TRP A 210 15.33 4.77 0.51
N LEU A 211 15.71 5.46 -0.56
CA LEU A 211 15.96 6.91 -0.49
C LEU A 211 14.65 7.67 -0.24
N GLU A 212 13.56 7.29 -0.90
CA GLU A 212 12.25 7.91 -0.69
C GLU A 212 11.75 7.73 0.75
N ILE A 213 12.00 6.54 1.35
CA ILE A 213 11.64 6.25 2.74
C ILE A 213 12.48 7.08 3.73
N LEU A 214 13.77 7.26 3.48
CA LEU A 214 14.61 8.13 4.32
C LEU A 214 14.16 9.60 4.22
N MET A 215 13.92 10.07 2.99
CA MET A 215 13.52 11.45 2.73
C MET A 215 12.15 11.78 3.36
N ILE A 216 11.16 10.89 3.22
CA ILE A 216 9.85 11.11 3.83
C ILE A 216 9.90 11.01 5.36
N GLY A 217 10.79 10.17 5.92
CA GLY A 217 11.08 10.11 7.34
C GLY A 217 11.65 11.42 7.88
N LEU A 218 12.61 12.00 7.17
CA LEU A 218 13.17 13.32 7.47
C LEU A 218 12.11 14.42 7.39
N VAL A 219 11.26 14.42 6.36
CA VAL A 219 10.15 15.37 6.21
C VAL A 219 9.19 15.28 7.40
N TRP A 220 8.78 14.07 7.77
CA TRP A 220 7.87 13.81 8.88
C TRP A 220 8.44 14.32 10.20
N ARG A 221 9.69 13.96 10.50
CA ARG A 221 10.39 14.40 11.72
C ARG A 221 10.61 15.92 11.76
N SER A 222 10.64 16.59 10.61
CA SER A 222 10.83 18.05 10.50
C SER A 222 9.52 18.85 10.52
N MET A 223 8.36 18.18 10.68
CA MET A 223 7.04 18.82 10.63
C MET A 223 6.89 19.97 11.62
N GLU A 224 7.44 19.84 12.82
CA GLU A 224 7.36 20.84 13.89
C GLU A 224 8.43 21.95 13.79
N HIS A 225 9.27 21.92 12.76
CA HIS A 225 10.40 22.84 12.60
C HIS A 225 10.34 23.61 11.26
N PRO A 226 9.48 24.65 11.13
CA PRO A 226 9.39 25.44 9.91
C PRO A 226 10.74 26.04 9.49
N GLY A 227 11.12 25.85 8.23
CA GLY A 227 12.37 26.38 7.66
C GLY A 227 13.65 25.63 8.03
N LYS A 228 13.56 24.54 8.81
CA LYS A 228 14.70 23.71 9.21
C LYS A 228 14.39 22.23 9.00
N LEU A 229 15.44 21.42 8.91
CA LEU A 229 15.32 19.96 8.80
C LEU A 229 15.93 19.30 10.04
N LEU A 230 15.14 18.47 10.71
CA LEU A 230 15.56 17.71 11.89
C LEU A 230 16.09 16.35 11.45
N PHE A 231 17.41 16.28 11.18
CA PHE A 231 18.07 15.04 10.77
C PHE A 231 18.16 14.03 11.90
N ALA A 232 18.40 14.49 13.13
CA ALA A 232 18.35 13.69 14.35
C ALA A 232 17.89 14.60 15.51
N PRO A 233 17.47 14.09 16.67
CA PRO A 233 17.08 14.93 17.81
C PRO A 233 18.14 15.95 18.23
N ASN A 234 19.43 15.62 18.01
CA ASN A 234 20.57 16.49 18.26
C ASN A 234 21.16 17.15 17.01
N LEU A 235 20.50 17.07 15.85
CA LEU A 235 20.98 17.62 14.58
C LEU A 235 19.84 18.31 13.83
N LEU A 236 19.62 19.57 14.18
CA LEU A 236 18.69 20.46 13.48
C LEU A 236 19.50 21.37 12.55
N LEU A 237 19.31 21.22 11.26
CA LEU A 237 20.03 21.98 10.25
C LEU A 237 19.10 23.01 9.58
N ASP A 238 19.64 24.21 9.38
CA ASP A 238 19.00 25.22 8.56
C ASP A 238 19.61 25.28 7.14
N ARG A 239 18.94 26.05 6.27
CA ARG A 239 19.35 26.22 4.87
C ARG A 239 20.75 26.84 4.73
N ASN A 240 21.20 27.65 5.69
CA ASN A 240 22.52 28.29 5.60
C ASN A 240 23.64 27.29 5.88
N GLN A 241 23.43 26.38 6.84
CA GLN A 241 24.39 25.33 7.15
C GLN A 241 24.59 24.38 5.96
N GLY A 242 23.53 24.11 5.18
CA GLY A 242 23.61 23.29 3.96
C GLY A 242 24.45 23.90 2.82
N LYS A 243 24.82 25.18 2.87
CA LYS A 243 25.61 25.84 1.82
C LYS A 243 27.04 25.33 1.68
N CYS A 244 27.56 24.61 2.69
CA CYS A 244 28.90 24.06 2.64
C CYS A 244 29.04 22.83 1.72
N VAL A 245 27.93 22.30 1.18
CA VAL A 245 27.91 21.20 0.23
C VAL A 245 27.18 21.66 -1.04
N GLU A 246 27.80 21.46 -2.19
CA GLU A 246 27.20 21.82 -3.49
C GLU A 246 25.92 21.00 -3.76
N GLY A 247 24.87 21.65 -4.28
CA GLY A 247 23.59 21.01 -4.61
C GLY A 247 22.69 20.69 -3.40
N MET A 248 23.20 20.80 -2.18
CA MET A 248 22.45 20.46 -0.98
C MET A 248 21.32 21.46 -0.69
N VAL A 249 21.50 22.72 -1.08
CA VAL A 249 20.54 23.80 -0.87
C VAL A 249 19.23 23.53 -1.63
N GLU A 250 19.32 23.04 -2.86
CA GLU A 250 18.19 22.66 -3.70
C GLU A 250 17.42 21.48 -3.08
N ILE A 251 18.15 20.49 -2.56
CA ILE A 251 17.57 19.35 -1.84
C ILE A 251 16.84 19.82 -0.59
N PHE A 252 17.45 20.74 0.18
CA PHE A 252 16.83 21.39 1.33
C PHE A 252 15.52 22.07 0.96
N ASP A 253 15.52 22.88 -0.10
CA ASP A 253 14.33 23.61 -0.54
C ASP A 253 13.21 22.65 -0.96
N MET A 254 13.53 21.55 -1.66
CA MET A 254 12.57 20.51 -2.02
C MET A 254 11.97 19.81 -0.80
N LEU A 255 12.79 19.47 0.20
CA LEU A 255 12.35 18.83 1.43
C LEU A 255 11.48 19.77 2.28
N LEU A 256 11.88 21.03 2.42
CA LEU A 256 11.11 22.04 3.15
C LEU A 256 9.77 22.32 2.49
N ALA A 257 9.73 22.40 1.15
CA ALA A 257 8.47 22.51 0.40
C ALA A 257 7.56 21.32 0.65
N THR A 258 8.12 20.10 0.71
CA THR A 258 7.36 18.86 0.99
C THR A 258 6.83 18.84 2.43
N SER A 259 7.66 19.23 3.40
CA SER A 259 7.26 19.39 4.81
C SER A 259 6.14 20.42 4.97
N SER A 260 6.19 21.52 4.20
CA SER A 260 5.10 22.51 4.17
C SER A 260 3.79 21.89 3.70
N ARG A 261 3.80 21.09 2.62
CA ARG A 261 2.61 20.40 2.14
C ARG A 261 2.05 19.42 3.19
N PHE A 262 2.91 18.68 3.88
CA PHE A 262 2.48 17.75 4.93
C PHE A 262 1.79 18.50 6.08
N ARG A 263 2.33 19.65 6.49
CA ARG A 263 1.69 20.53 7.48
C ARG A 263 0.32 21.03 7.01
N MET A 264 0.23 21.49 5.77
CA MET A 264 -1.02 21.98 5.18
C MET A 264 -2.10 20.89 5.12
N MET A 265 -1.72 19.64 4.90
CA MET A 265 -2.65 18.50 4.89
C MET A 265 -3.01 18.00 6.30
N ASN A 266 -2.38 18.53 7.35
CA ASN A 266 -2.51 18.04 8.73
C ASN A 266 -2.34 16.52 8.80
N LEU A 267 -1.20 16.05 8.29
CA LEU A 267 -0.91 14.62 8.19
C LEU A 267 -0.77 13.97 9.57
N GLN A 268 -1.51 12.90 9.81
CA GLN A 268 -1.49 12.12 11.05
C GLN A 268 -0.50 10.95 10.97
N GLY A 269 -0.12 10.39 12.12
CA GLY A 269 0.88 9.32 12.19
C GLY A 269 0.46 8.05 11.44
N GLU A 270 -0.84 7.71 11.52
CA GLU A 270 -1.45 6.60 10.80
C GLU A 270 -1.37 6.79 9.28
N GLU A 271 -1.62 8.03 8.81
CA GLU A 271 -1.50 8.41 7.40
C GLU A 271 -0.04 8.27 6.94
N PHE A 272 0.92 8.75 7.76
CA PHE A 272 2.34 8.67 7.45
C PHE A 272 2.87 7.23 7.33
N VAL A 273 2.60 6.35 8.31
CA VAL A 273 3.10 4.96 8.25
C VAL A 273 2.48 4.18 7.09
N CYS A 274 1.25 4.51 6.71
CA CYS A 274 0.61 3.95 5.52
C CYS A 274 1.29 4.44 4.24
N LEU A 275 1.59 5.74 4.14
CA LEU A 275 2.27 6.32 2.97
C LEU A 275 3.67 5.73 2.79
N LYS A 276 4.43 5.62 3.89
CA LYS A 276 5.75 4.97 3.92
C LYS A 276 5.69 3.51 3.46
N SER A 277 4.65 2.78 3.88
CA SER A 277 4.41 1.39 3.45
C SER A 277 4.00 1.28 1.97
N ILE A 278 3.26 2.27 1.45
CA ILE A 278 2.94 2.35 0.02
C ILE A 278 4.22 2.52 -0.76
N ILE A 279 5.09 3.47 -0.38
CA ILE A 279 6.38 3.72 -1.04
C ILE A 279 7.20 2.42 -1.10
N LEU A 280 7.35 1.71 0.01
CA LEU A 280 8.04 0.41 0.04
C LEU A 280 7.47 -0.59 -0.97
N LEU A 281 6.14 -0.64 -1.11
CA LEU A 281 5.43 -1.61 -1.96
C LEU A 281 5.15 -1.07 -3.37
N ASN A 282 5.65 0.13 -3.71
CA ASN A 282 5.36 0.80 -4.98
C ASN A 282 6.43 0.56 -6.06
N SER A 283 7.02 -0.63 -6.11
CA SER A 283 7.66 -1.08 -7.36
C SER A 283 6.59 -1.69 -8.27
N GLY A 284 6.81 -1.68 -9.59
CA GLY A 284 5.89 -2.19 -10.62
C GLY A 284 5.53 -3.67 -10.54
N ILE A 285 5.80 -4.35 -9.42
CA ILE A 285 5.44 -5.73 -9.14
C ILE A 285 3.93 -5.82 -8.88
N SER A 286 3.22 -6.50 -9.78
CA SER A 286 1.75 -6.61 -9.84
C SER A 286 1.13 -7.57 -8.79
N HIS A 287 1.93 -8.21 -7.94
CA HIS A 287 1.52 -9.45 -7.25
C HIS A 287 1.46 -9.42 -5.72
N VAL A 288 1.62 -8.27 -5.07
CA VAL A 288 1.59 -8.24 -3.60
C VAL A 288 0.15 -8.00 -3.10
N GLU A 289 -0.49 -9.01 -2.52
CA GLU A 289 -1.83 -8.87 -1.90
C GLU A 289 -1.82 -7.86 -0.73
N ALA A 290 -0.68 -7.72 -0.03
CA ALA A 290 -0.47 -6.66 0.96
C ALA A 290 -0.52 -5.25 0.34
N LYS A 291 0.04 -5.06 -0.88
CA LYS A 291 -0.08 -3.82 -1.65
C LYS A 291 -1.54 -3.49 -1.93
N LYS A 292 -2.35 -4.45 -2.37
CA LYS A 292 -3.79 -4.21 -2.58
C LYS A 292 -4.51 -3.80 -1.30
N ARG A 293 -4.17 -4.39 -0.15
CA ARG A 293 -4.80 -4.03 1.14
C ARG A 293 -4.38 -2.65 1.61
N ILE A 294 -3.10 -2.31 1.54
CA ILE A 294 -2.60 -0.98 1.90
C ILE A 294 -3.19 0.08 0.95
N LEU A 295 -3.29 -0.21 -0.36
CA LEU A 295 -4.00 0.64 -1.30
C LEU A 295 -5.50 0.75 -1.01
N ASN A 296 -6.14 -0.30 -0.46
CA ASN A 296 -7.53 -0.23 0.00
C ASN A 296 -7.71 0.53 1.32
N LEU A 297 -6.64 0.70 2.12
CA LEU A 297 -6.64 1.67 3.22
C LEU A 297 -6.58 3.09 2.71
N HIS A 298 -6.02 3.31 1.51
CA HIS A 298 -5.76 4.64 0.99
C HIS A 298 -6.99 5.56 1.04
N PRO A 299 -8.19 5.15 0.57
CA PRO A 299 -9.37 6.01 0.63
C PRO A 299 -9.92 6.22 2.04
N LYS A 300 -9.69 5.26 2.95
CA LYS A 300 -10.16 5.33 4.34
C LYS A 300 -9.30 6.26 5.19
N ILE A 301 -7.99 6.26 4.93
CA ILE A 301 -6.99 7.00 5.70
C ILE A 301 -6.75 8.38 5.07
N PHE A 302 -6.52 8.44 3.76
CA PHE A 302 -6.15 9.68 3.07
C PHE A 302 -7.34 10.50 2.56
N GLY A 303 -8.56 9.94 2.55
CA GLY A 303 -9.84 10.64 2.32
C GLY A 303 -9.83 11.76 1.27
N ASN A 304 -10.61 12.83 1.52
CA ASN A 304 -10.65 14.02 0.66
C ASN A 304 -9.40 14.92 0.82
N LYS A 305 -8.51 14.64 1.77
CA LYS A 305 -7.32 15.46 2.04
C LYS A 305 -6.30 15.39 0.89
N TRP A 306 -6.13 14.21 0.31
CA TRP A 306 -5.14 13.96 -0.75
C TRP A 306 -5.74 13.97 -2.16
N PHE A 307 -7.05 13.81 -2.27
CA PHE A 307 -7.80 13.96 -3.52
C PHE A 307 -8.98 14.90 -3.30
N PRO A 308 -8.79 16.22 -3.44
CA PRO A 308 -9.93 17.11 -3.50
C PRO A 308 -10.82 16.68 -4.68
N PRO A 309 -12.16 16.68 -4.53
CA PRO A 309 -13.05 16.48 -5.66
C PRO A 309 -12.74 17.57 -6.70
N VAL A 310 -12.35 17.13 -7.91
CA VAL A 310 -12.16 17.98 -9.08
C VAL A 310 -13.52 18.48 -9.57
#